data_AF-A0A3C1D953-F1
#
_entry.id   AF-A0A3C1D953-F1
#
_cell.length_a   1.000
_cell.length_b   1.000
_cell.length_c   1.000
_cell.angle_alpha   90.00
_cell.angle_beta   90.00
_cell.angle_gamma   90.00
#
_symmetry.space_group_name_H-M   'P 1'
#
loop_
_entity.id
_entity.type
_entity.pdbx_description
1 polymer ?
#
loop_
_entity_poly.entity_id
_entity_poly.type
_entity_poly.pdbx_seq_one_letter_code
_entity_poly.pdbx_strand_id
1 'polypeptide(L)'
;MALVTFSCALALFGCVFTACAPSQTTGAQVAASESSSSVESAQPELANCPVARDTTFGGIYLDISIDEFNNLGFSLGDSVNVKFSNGYELQNVPYLDGYNVRAGDPLVIGNPSDTRIEVTLNYVDTLWNTAGVAEGDTATVTLAEKGAFKDLRELLSDRESDERSDYDSDEQFANFRPLKGGALRQGAVYRSSSPINNKHNRAPYVNKLMEQAGITFVLDLSHKADEIEEEIAKNSQQGADLSHIARMQSEGRVDAVGLSVNYLSQPFA
;
A
#
# COMPACT_ATOMS: atom_id res chain seq x y z
N MET A 1 47.97 -22.38 -9.62
CA MET A 1 48.28 -22.46 -11.07
C MET A 1 46.93 -22.38 -11.77
N ALA A 2 46.48 -21.29 -12.40
CA ALA A 2 47.12 -20.11 -12.94
C ALA A 2 46.34 -18.83 -12.57
N LEU A 3 47.10 -17.74 -12.58
CA LEU A 3 46.76 -16.34 -12.39
C LEU A 3 46.43 -15.74 -13.77
N VAL A 4 45.35 -14.96 -13.93
CA VAL A 4 45.30 -13.89 -14.94
C VAL A 4 44.50 -12.71 -14.40
N THR A 5 45.23 -11.67 -14.03
CA THR A 5 44.81 -10.28 -13.88
C THR A 5 44.77 -9.60 -15.25
N PHE A 6 43.85 -8.65 -15.46
CA PHE A 6 44.17 -7.48 -16.29
C PHE A 6 43.57 -6.21 -15.68
N SER A 7 44.49 -5.29 -15.39
CA SER A 7 44.30 -3.91 -14.97
C SER A 7 44.17 -3.04 -16.21
N CYS A 8 43.39 -1.96 -16.13
CA CYS A 8 43.61 -0.80 -17.00
C CYS A 8 43.28 0.48 -16.23
N ALA A 9 44.29 1.34 -16.08
CA ALA A 9 44.24 2.69 -15.57
C ALA A 9 44.81 3.64 -16.63
N LEU A 10 44.68 4.96 -16.38
CA LEU A 10 45.15 6.15 -17.13
C LEU A 10 44.14 6.75 -18.13
N ALA A 11 43.97 8.08 -18.26
CA ALA A 11 44.72 9.22 -17.73
C ALA A 11 43.88 10.51 -17.70
N LEU A 12 44.33 11.43 -16.84
CA LEU A 12 44.02 12.86 -16.76
C LEU A 12 44.26 13.63 -18.07
N PHE A 13 43.50 14.71 -18.29
CA PHE A 13 44.03 15.98 -18.83
C PHE A 13 43.14 17.14 -18.38
N GLY A 14 43.76 18.16 -17.76
CA GLY A 14 43.12 19.43 -17.40
C GLY A 14 43.31 20.49 -18.49
N CYS A 15 42.68 21.65 -18.29
CA CYS A 15 43.29 22.98 -18.52
C CYS A 15 42.35 24.11 -18.09
N VAL A 16 42.92 25.06 -17.35
CA VAL A 16 42.41 26.38 -16.98
C VAL A 16 42.86 27.38 -18.05
N PHE A 17 41.99 28.31 -18.48
CA PHE A 17 42.38 29.65 -18.99
C PHE A 17 41.17 30.59 -18.80
N THR A 18 41.18 31.52 -17.83
CA THR A 18 41.68 32.91 -17.84
C THR A 18 40.94 33.88 -18.78
N ALA A 19 40.42 34.94 -18.15
CA ALA A 19 39.68 36.06 -18.72
C ALA A 19 40.48 36.92 -19.71
N CYS A 20 39.76 37.59 -20.61
CA CYS A 20 40.17 38.86 -21.21
C CYS A 20 38.94 39.65 -21.66
N ALA A 21 38.74 40.83 -21.07
CA ALA A 21 37.99 41.97 -21.62
C ALA A 21 39.02 42.94 -22.27
N PRO A 22 38.67 44.10 -22.86
CA PRO A 22 37.36 44.71 -23.09
C PRO A 22 37.15 45.27 -24.52
N SER A 23 35.96 45.78 -24.83
CA SER A 23 35.79 46.90 -25.76
C SER A 23 34.55 47.70 -25.39
N GLN A 24 34.75 49.00 -25.18
CA GLN A 24 33.74 49.99 -24.82
C GLN A 24 33.04 50.50 -26.08
N THR A 25 31.70 50.57 -26.05
CA THR A 25 30.97 51.62 -26.80
C THR A 25 29.74 52.05 -26.01
N THR A 26 29.80 53.31 -25.59
CA THR A 26 28.78 54.28 -25.17
C THR A 26 27.28 53.94 -25.29
N GLY A 27 26.57 54.08 -24.15
CA GLY A 27 25.51 55.09 -23.97
C GLY A 27 24.08 54.77 -24.42
N ALA A 28 23.24 54.34 -23.48
CA ALA A 28 21.91 54.92 -23.17
C ALA A 28 21.19 54.02 -22.14
N GLN A 29 21.04 54.51 -20.91
CA GLN A 29 20.18 53.89 -19.91
C GLN A 29 18.71 54.16 -20.27
N VAL A 30 17.96 53.10 -20.55
CA VAL A 30 16.50 53.12 -20.44
C VAL A 30 16.17 52.15 -19.29
N ALA A 31 15.64 52.70 -18.21
CA ALA A 31 15.14 51.95 -17.08
C ALA A 31 13.93 51.12 -17.55
N ALA A 32 14.12 49.83 -17.76
CA ALA A 32 13.05 48.86 -17.79
C ALA A 32 12.89 48.31 -16.37
N SER A 33 11.81 48.72 -15.71
CA SER A 33 11.31 48.04 -14.52
C SER A 33 10.80 46.66 -14.95
N GLU A 34 11.67 45.66 -14.90
CA GLU A 34 11.24 44.27 -14.96
C GLU A 34 10.63 43.92 -13.60
N SER A 35 9.32 44.13 -13.50
CA SER A 35 8.49 43.49 -12.51
C SER A 35 8.54 41.98 -12.79
N SER A 36 9.48 41.27 -12.16
CA SER A 36 9.46 39.82 -12.12
C SER A 36 8.29 39.40 -11.23
N SER A 37 7.11 39.22 -11.83
CA SER A 37 6.06 38.44 -11.20
C SER A 37 6.52 36.98 -11.21
N SER A 38 7.20 36.57 -10.14
CA SER A 38 7.30 35.15 -9.80
C SER A 38 5.88 34.66 -9.58
N VAL A 39 5.36 33.85 -10.50
CA VAL A 39 4.21 33.01 -10.21
C VAL A 39 4.71 32.00 -9.18
N GLU A 40 4.51 32.32 -7.91
CA GLU A 40 4.61 31.34 -6.84
C GLU A 40 3.55 30.27 -7.17
N SER A 41 3.99 29.13 -7.68
CA SER A 41 3.09 27.99 -7.85
C SER A 41 2.61 27.64 -6.46
N ALA A 42 1.33 27.90 -6.18
CA ALA A 42 0.71 27.53 -4.91
C ALA A 42 1.06 26.05 -4.65
N GLN A 43 1.66 25.78 -3.49
CA GLN A 43 1.95 24.41 -3.10
C GLN A 43 0.62 23.64 -3.03
N PRO A 44 0.58 22.35 -3.42
CA PRO A 44 -0.62 21.54 -3.31
C PRO A 44 -1.22 21.61 -1.89
N GLU A 45 -2.50 21.94 -1.82
CA GLU A 45 -3.26 22.04 -0.58
C GLU A 45 -4.70 21.57 -0.81
N LEU A 46 -5.19 20.76 0.14
CA LEU A 46 -6.59 20.46 0.34
C LEU A 46 -7.00 21.09 1.67
N ALA A 47 -7.90 22.08 1.67
CA ALA A 47 -8.29 22.80 2.88
C ALA A 47 -9.68 22.41 3.39
N ASN A 48 -9.81 22.18 4.70
CA ASN A 48 -11.08 21.96 5.41
C ASN A 48 -11.98 20.87 4.78
N CYS A 49 -11.40 19.79 4.29
CA CYS A 49 -12.12 18.66 3.72
C CYS A 49 -12.89 17.91 4.83
N PRO A 50 -14.21 17.66 4.69
CA PRO A 50 -14.95 16.83 5.63
C PRO A 50 -14.32 15.44 5.78
N VAL A 51 -14.41 14.88 6.98
CA VAL A 51 -13.91 13.52 7.26
C VAL A 51 -15.03 12.57 7.66
N ALA A 52 -14.83 11.29 7.36
CA ALA A 52 -15.73 10.22 7.77
C ALA A 52 -14.93 9.04 8.32
N ARG A 53 -15.51 8.32 9.29
CA ARG A 53 -14.85 7.15 9.86
C ARG A 53 -14.85 5.98 8.88
N ASP A 54 -13.71 5.31 8.73
CA ASP A 54 -13.70 3.94 8.21
C ASP A 54 -14.22 2.99 9.29
N THR A 55 -15.36 2.38 9.04
CA THR A 55 -16.00 1.47 10.01
C THR A 55 -15.35 0.09 10.04
N THR A 56 -14.52 -0.24 9.05
CA THR A 56 -13.89 -1.56 8.95
C THR A 56 -12.55 -1.60 9.69
N PHE A 57 -11.64 -0.67 9.41
CA PHE A 57 -10.29 -0.63 9.99
C PHE A 57 -10.05 0.59 10.88
N GLY A 58 -10.97 1.56 10.89
CA GLY A 58 -10.89 2.72 11.79
C GLY A 58 -9.92 3.81 11.35
N GLY A 59 -9.53 3.81 10.07
CA GLY A 59 -8.96 4.97 9.41
C GLY A 59 -9.97 6.12 9.28
N ILE A 60 -9.52 7.16 8.60
CA ILE A 60 -10.27 8.40 8.39
C ILE A 60 -10.32 8.65 6.89
N TYR A 61 -11.50 8.55 6.30
CA TYR A 61 -11.74 8.94 4.91
C TYR A 61 -11.82 10.45 4.80
N LEU A 62 -11.16 11.01 3.79
CA LEU A 62 -11.37 12.39 3.35
C LEU A 62 -12.47 12.40 2.29
N ASP A 63 -13.41 13.35 2.38
CA ASP A 63 -14.50 13.52 1.41
C ASP A 63 -14.00 14.22 0.13
N ILE A 64 -13.11 13.53 -0.58
CA ILE A 64 -12.54 13.89 -1.87
C ILE A 64 -12.19 12.61 -2.64
N SER A 65 -12.38 12.62 -3.95
CA SER A 65 -11.94 11.49 -4.77
C SER A 65 -10.41 11.47 -4.92
N ILE A 66 -9.85 10.29 -5.21
CA ILE A 66 -8.42 10.14 -5.49
C ILE A 66 -7.99 11.03 -6.67
N ASP A 67 -8.80 11.09 -7.73
CA ASP A 67 -8.49 11.90 -8.91
C ASP A 67 -8.52 13.40 -8.61
N GLU A 68 -9.51 13.89 -7.87
CA GLU A 68 -9.58 15.28 -7.44
C GLU A 68 -8.39 15.64 -6.54
N PHE A 69 -8.02 14.77 -5.60
CA PHE A 69 -6.86 14.95 -4.76
C PHE A 69 -5.57 15.07 -5.59
N ASN A 70 -5.38 14.19 -6.57
CA ASN A 70 -4.23 14.26 -7.48
C ASN A 70 -4.25 15.52 -8.37
N ASN A 71 -5.43 15.97 -8.79
CA ASN A 71 -5.61 17.20 -9.58
C ASN A 71 -5.24 18.47 -8.78
N LEU A 72 -5.23 18.42 -7.44
CA LEU A 72 -4.67 19.49 -6.60
C LEU A 72 -3.13 19.56 -6.66
N GLY A 73 -2.47 18.61 -7.32
CA GLY A 73 -1.02 18.57 -7.51
C GLY A 73 -0.29 17.61 -6.57
N PHE A 74 -1.01 16.85 -5.75
CA PHE A 74 -0.45 15.72 -5.00
C PHE A 74 -0.12 14.56 -5.94
N SER A 75 0.89 13.78 -5.57
CA SER A 75 1.29 12.60 -6.32
C SER A 75 1.74 11.50 -5.38
N LEU A 76 1.33 10.28 -5.67
CA LEU A 76 1.77 9.10 -4.94
C LEU A 76 3.31 9.03 -4.89
N GLY A 77 3.86 8.94 -3.68
CA GLY A 77 5.29 9.09 -3.36
C GLY A 77 5.64 10.43 -2.71
N ASP A 78 4.71 11.38 -2.64
CA ASP A 78 4.89 12.63 -1.90
C ASP A 78 4.85 12.41 -0.38
N SER A 79 5.48 13.32 0.35
CA SER A 79 5.31 13.51 1.79
C SER A 79 4.31 14.65 2.03
N VAL A 80 3.31 14.43 2.87
CA VAL A 80 2.25 15.40 3.19
C VAL A 80 2.13 15.62 4.70
N ASN A 81 1.59 16.77 5.09
CA ASN A 81 1.14 17.01 6.46
C ASN A 81 -0.39 16.97 6.49
N VAL A 82 -0.96 16.38 7.54
CA VAL A 82 -2.41 16.30 7.76
C VAL A 82 -2.73 16.99 9.09
N LYS A 83 -3.63 17.96 9.06
CA LYS A 83 -4.11 18.67 10.23
C LYS A 83 -5.62 18.53 10.34
N PHE A 84 -6.10 18.01 11.44
CA PHE A 84 -7.53 17.93 11.74
C PHE A 84 -8.02 19.21 12.44
N SER A 85 -9.30 19.55 12.29
CA SER A 85 -9.94 20.72 12.92
C SER A 85 -9.89 20.70 14.44
N ASN A 86 -9.83 19.51 15.04
CA ASN A 86 -9.67 19.32 16.48
C ASN A 86 -8.24 19.63 17.00
N GLY A 87 -7.30 19.93 16.11
CA GLY A 87 -5.91 20.28 16.43
C GLY A 87 -4.92 19.13 16.39
N TYR A 88 -5.35 17.88 16.14
CA TYR A 88 -4.44 16.77 15.93
C TYR A 88 -3.70 16.92 14.59
N GLU A 89 -2.39 16.66 14.59
CA GLU A 89 -1.53 16.85 13.42
C GLU A 89 -0.64 15.64 13.19
N LEU A 90 -0.45 15.31 11.91
CA LEU A 90 0.51 14.33 11.42
C LEU A 90 1.44 15.04 10.45
N GLN A 91 2.75 14.82 10.61
CA GLN A 91 3.77 15.47 9.79
C GLN A 91 4.58 14.45 9.02
N ASN A 92 5.01 14.83 7.81
CA ASN A 92 5.82 14.01 6.91
C ASN A 92 5.23 12.63 6.61
N VAL A 93 3.91 12.59 6.41
CA VAL A 93 3.14 11.37 6.16
C VAL A 93 3.29 10.96 4.68
N PRO A 94 3.66 9.72 4.38
CA PRO A 94 3.75 9.27 3.00
C PRO A 94 2.37 9.14 2.35
N TYR A 95 2.24 9.64 1.12
CA TYR A 95 1.08 9.40 0.26
C TYR A 95 1.35 8.21 -0.68
N LEU A 96 0.70 7.07 -0.45
CA LEU A 96 0.96 5.79 -1.12
C LEU A 96 -0.32 5.13 -1.63
N ASP A 97 -0.19 4.05 -2.40
CA ASP A 97 -1.29 3.28 -2.99
C ASP A 97 -1.60 1.97 -2.23
N GLY A 98 -0.96 1.79 -1.06
CA GLY A 98 -1.10 0.64 -0.19
C GLY A 98 -0.40 0.84 1.16
N TYR A 99 -0.45 -0.19 2.01
CA TYR A 99 0.01 -0.18 3.41
C TYR A 99 1.53 -0.41 3.54
N ASN A 100 2.31 0.37 2.79
CA ASN A 100 3.73 0.17 2.55
C ASN A 100 4.62 0.95 3.54
N VAL A 101 4.25 0.97 4.82
CA VAL A 101 4.99 1.61 5.94
C VAL A 101 5.11 0.65 7.12
N ARG A 102 5.86 1.00 8.18
CA ARG A 102 5.96 0.12 9.36
C ARG A 102 4.66 0.15 10.16
N ALA A 103 4.41 -0.92 10.92
CA ALA A 103 3.31 -0.92 11.89
C ALA A 103 3.44 0.26 12.86
N GLY A 104 2.36 0.99 13.07
CA GLY A 104 2.28 2.20 13.88
C GLY A 104 2.51 3.51 13.13
N ASP A 105 3.16 3.48 11.95
CA ASP A 105 3.42 4.70 11.20
C ASP A 105 2.15 5.22 10.52
N PRO A 106 1.96 6.54 10.45
CA PRO A 106 0.87 7.14 9.70
C PRO A 106 1.10 7.03 8.20
N LEU A 107 0.00 6.96 7.44
CA LEU A 107 0.02 7.01 5.98
C LEU A 107 -1.25 7.64 5.43
N VAL A 108 -1.12 8.29 4.27
CA VAL A 108 -2.24 8.70 3.41
C VAL A 108 -2.30 7.73 2.23
N ILE A 109 -3.47 7.18 1.94
CA ILE A 109 -3.65 6.11 0.96
C ILE A 109 -4.61 6.57 -0.13
N GLY A 110 -4.17 6.46 -1.39
CA GLY A 110 -5.02 6.51 -2.57
C GLY A 110 -5.04 5.14 -3.23
N ASN A 111 -5.83 4.21 -2.69
CA ASN A 111 -5.87 2.84 -3.19
C ASN A 111 -6.63 2.80 -4.52
N PRO A 112 -6.05 2.27 -5.63
CA PRO A 112 -6.74 2.20 -6.92
C PRO A 112 -8.03 1.36 -6.91
N SER A 113 -8.22 0.50 -5.91
CA SER A 113 -9.45 -0.27 -5.71
C SER A 113 -10.53 0.48 -4.92
N ASP A 114 -10.26 1.70 -4.46
CA ASP A 114 -11.18 2.57 -3.73
C ASP A 114 -11.41 3.87 -4.51
N THR A 115 -12.33 4.69 -4.02
CA THR A 115 -12.74 5.98 -4.59
C THR A 115 -12.21 7.17 -3.80
N ARG A 116 -11.93 6.98 -2.50
CA ARG A 116 -11.58 8.05 -1.56
C ARG A 116 -10.14 7.94 -1.07
N ILE A 117 -9.64 9.07 -0.57
CA ILE A 117 -8.38 9.12 0.18
C ILE A 117 -8.64 8.69 1.62
N GLU A 118 -7.78 7.82 2.16
CA GLU A 118 -7.80 7.40 3.56
C GLU A 118 -6.54 7.90 4.29
N VAL A 119 -6.69 8.41 5.50
CA VAL A 119 -5.60 8.66 6.44
C VAL A 119 -5.71 7.62 7.56
N THR A 120 -4.63 6.90 7.85
CA THR A 120 -4.68 5.81 8.82
C THR A 120 -3.34 5.60 9.53
N LEU A 121 -3.31 4.68 10.50
CA LEU A 121 -2.09 4.16 11.11
C LEU A 121 -1.95 2.69 10.70
N ASN A 122 -0.77 2.28 10.27
CA ASN A 122 -0.61 0.92 9.77
C ASN A 122 -0.66 -0.12 10.90
N TYR A 123 -1.53 -1.13 10.80
CA TYR A 123 -1.57 -2.31 11.69
C TYR A 123 -1.58 -2.03 13.21
N VAL A 124 -2.19 -0.93 13.64
CA VAL A 124 -2.34 -0.58 15.08
C VAL A 124 -3.77 -0.16 15.40
N ASP A 125 -3.99 0.41 16.58
CA ASP A 125 -5.27 1.00 16.97
C ASP A 125 -5.72 2.08 15.99
N THR A 126 -7.03 2.31 15.96
CA THR A 126 -7.66 3.14 14.93
C THR A 126 -7.17 4.59 14.98
N LEU A 127 -6.86 5.18 13.82
CA LEU A 127 -6.50 6.60 13.77
C LEU A 127 -7.67 7.47 14.26
N TRP A 128 -8.91 7.11 13.94
CA TRP A 128 -10.10 7.82 14.39
C TRP A 128 -10.11 8.04 15.92
N ASN A 129 -9.84 6.98 16.69
CA ASN A 129 -9.80 7.08 18.15
C ASN A 129 -8.52 7.76 18.64
N THR A 130 -7.38 7.45 18.03
CA THR A 130 -6.07 8.00 18.41
C THR A 130 -6.01 9.52 18.25
N ALA A 131 -6.57 10.02 17.14
CA ALA A 131 -6.64 11.44 16.84
C ALA A 131 -7.80 12.17 17.55
N GLY A 132 -8.70 11.43 18.22
CA GLY A 132 -9.88 12.01 18.87
C GLY A 132 -10.81 12.75 17.89
N VAL A 133 -10.85 12.29 16.63
CA VAL A 133 -11.68 12.89 15.58
C VAL A 133 -13.14 12.50 15.81
N ALA A 134 -14.05 13.44 15.54
CA ALA A 134 -15.48 13.23 15.65
C ALA A 134 -16.20 13.53 14.32
N GLU A 135 -17.42 13.04 14.22
CA GLU A 135 -18.29 13.40 13.09
C GLU A 135 -18.47 14.92 13.02
N GLY A 136 -18.27 15.48 11.83
CA GLY A 136 -18.32 16.93 11.58
C GLY A 136 -16.97 17.66 11.67
N ASP A 137 -15.89 16.97 12.06
CA ASP A 137 -14.54 17.50 11.91
C ASP A 137 -14.13 17.58 10.43
N THR A 138 -13.05 18.32 10.17
CA THR A 138 -12.43 18.46 8.85
C THR A 138 -10.93 18.19 8.92
N ALA A 139 -10.32 17.95 7.77
CA ALA A 139 -8.88 17.82 7.60
C ALA A 139 -8.35 18.80 6.55
N THR A 140 -7.17 19.34 6.80
CA THR A 140 -6.36 20.07 5.83
C THR A 140 -5.11 19.25 5.53
N VAL A 141 -4.82 19.03 4.24
CA VAL A 141 -3.63 18.32 3.76
C VAL A 141 -2.76 19.28 2.97
N THR A 142 -1.47 19.36 3.29
CA THR A 142 -0.49 20.21 2.59
C THR A 142 0.71 19.39 2.15
N LEU A 143 1.33 19.77 1.04
CA LEU A 143 2.57 19.15 0.59
C LEU A 143 3.70 19.51 1.56
N ALA A 144 4.38 18.50 2.12
CA ALA A 144 5.57 18.68 2.93
C ALA A 144 6.83 18.61 2.05
N GLU A 145 6.95 17.55 1.24
CA GLU A 145 8.06 17.35 0.32
C GLU A 145 7.63 16.52 -0.89
N LYS A 146 7.91 17.03 -2.10
CA LYS A 146 7.55 16.36 -3.36
C LYS A 146 8.43 15.12 -3.57
N GLY A 147 7.81 13.96 -3.78
CA GLY A 147 8.51 12.72 -4.16
C GLY A 147 9.43 12.09 -3.09
N ALA A 148 9.34 12.50 -1.82
CA ALA A 148 10.21 12.01 -0.74
C ALA A 148 10.19 10.47 -0.56
N PHE A 149 9.07 9.83 -0.91
CA PHE A 149 8.84 8.39 -0.82
C PHE A 149 8.73 7.72 -2.19
N LYS A 150 9.19 8.35 -3.27
CA LYS A 150 9.11 7.81 -4.62
C LYS A 150 9.84 6.46 -4.75
N ASP A 151 11.08 6.37 -4.25
CA ASP A 151 11.87 5.14 -4.31
C ASP A 151 11.22 3.99 -3.51
N LEU A 152 10.67 4.32 -2.33
CA LEU A 152 9.93 3.37 -1.49
C LEU A 152 8.71 2.83 -2.24
N ARG A 153 7.94 3.73 -2.88
CA ARG A 153 6.80 3.36 -3.68
C ARG A 153 7.20 2.45 -4.83
N GLU A 154 8.20 2.84 -5.62
CA GLU A 154 8.65 2.04 -6.77
C GLU A 154 9.07 0.63 -6.33
N LEU A 155 9.85 0.52 -5.26
CA LEU A 155 10.29 -0.76 -4.70
C LEU A 155 9.15 -1.65 -4.21
N LEU A 156 8.07 -1.07 -3.67
CA LEU A 156 6.95 -1.79 -3.05
C LEU A 156 5.68 -1.83 -3.92
N SER A 157 5.76 -1.31 -5.15
CA SER A 157 4.64 -1.28 -6.10
C SER A 157 4.46 -2.57 -6.89
N ASP A 158 5.38 -3.53 -6.74
CA ASP A 158 5.26 -4.86 -7.34
C ASP A 158 4.06 -5.60 -6.72
N ARG A 159 2.95 -5.61 -7.46
CA ARG A 159 1.74 -6.36 -7.09
C ARG A 159 1.73 -7.71 -7.80
N GLU A 160 1.35 -8.75 -7.07
CA GLU A 160 1.05 -10.05 -7.68
C GLU A 160 -0.16 -9.90 -8.63
N SER A 161 -0.06 -10.47 -9.83
CA SER A 161 -1.17 -10.44 -10.79
C SER A 161 -2.34 -11.31 -10.32
N ASP A 162 -3.57 -10.84 -10.52
CA ASP A 162 -4.80 -11.60 -10.24
C ASP A 162 -5.27 -12.41 -11.46
N GLU A 163 -4.53 -12.36 -12.58
CA GLU A 163 -4.79 -13.15 -13.78
C GLU A 163 -4.10 -14.50 -13.70
N ARG A 164 -4.90 -15.59 -13.76
CA ARG A 164 -4.36 -16.96 -13.73
C ARG A 164 -3.32 -17.21 -14.82
N SER A 165 -3.47 -16.61 -16.01
CA SER A 165 -2.57 -16.83 -17.15
C SER A 165 -1.13 -16.36 -16.92
N ASP A 166 -0.90 -15.51 -15.93
CA ASP A 166 0.42 -14.94 -15.64
C ASP A 166 1.32 -15.89 -14.85
N TYR A 167 0.81 -17.07 -14.50
CA TYR A 167 1.48 -18.07 -13.67
C TYR A 167 1.61 -19.40 -14.40
N ASP A 168 2.72 -20.10 -14.18
CA ASP A 168 2.98 -21.38 -14.84
C ASP A 168 2.03 -22.49 -14.38
N SER A 169 1.48 -22.40 -13.16
CA SER A 169 0.64 -23.45 -12.58
C SER A 169 -0.42 -22.93 -11.61
N ASP A 170 -1.43 -23.77 -11.32
CA ASP A 170 -2.49 -23.47 -10.36
C ASP A 170 -1.88 -23.32 -8.95
N GLU A 171 -0.87 -24.11 -8.61
CA GLU A 171 -0.15 -24.03 -7.33
C GLU A 171 0.57 -22.70 -7.14
N GLN A 172 1.19 -22.18 -8.21
CA GLN A 172 1.83 -20.85 -8.16
C GLN A 172 0.78 -19.76 -7.98
N PHE A 173 -0.25 -19.74 -8.82
CA PHE A 173 -1.33 -18.74 -8.75
C PHE A 173 -2.06 -18.75 -7.41
N ALA A 174 -2.38 -19.94 -6.90
CA ALA A 174 -3.07 -20.13 -5.62
C ALA A 174 -2.15 -19.99 -4.41
N ASN A 175 -0.84 -19.79 -4.60
CA ASN A 175 0.18 -19.81 -3.55
C ASN A 175 0.18 -21.12 -2.73
N PHE A 176 -0.29 -22.23 -3.32
CA PHE A 176 -0.52 -23.50 -2.67
C PHE A 176 0.76 -24.34 -2.64
N ARG A 177 1.40 -24.44 -1.47
CA ARG A 177 2.69 -25.14 -1.34
C ARG A 177 2.89 -25.78 0.02
N PRO A 178 3.58 -26.94 0.09
CA PRO A 178 3.88 -27.57 1.35
C PRO A 178 4.84 -26.70 2.16
N LEU A 179 4.56 -26.56 3.45
CA LEU A 179 5.50 -25.94 4.39
C LEU A 179 6.73 -26.85 4.57
N LYS A 180 7.89 -26.21 4.71
CA LYS A 180 9.18 -26.88 4.91
C LYS A 180 9.83 -26.32 6.17
N GLY A 181 10.42 -27.19 6.98
CA GLY A 181 11.17 -26.81 8.17
C GLY A 181 10.86 -27.67 9.39
N GLY A 182 11.82 -27.73 10.32
CA GLY A 182 11.69 -28.48 11.56
C GLY A 182 11.46 -29.98 11.34
N ALA A 183 10.62 -30.57 12.20
CA ALA A 183 10.25 -31.99 12.16
C ALA A 183 8.94 -32.27 11.37
N LEU A 184 8.49 -31.32 10.53
CA LEU A 184 7.29 -31.50 9.73
C LEU A 184 7.51 -32.56 8.66
N ARG A 185 6.64 -33.58 8.64
CA ARG A 185 6.59 -34.55 7.54
C ARG A 185 6.24 -33.80 6.25
N GLN A 186 6.94 -34.13 5.16
CA GLN A 186 6.67 -33.55 3.84
C GLN A 186 5.20 -33.75 3.45
N GLY A 187 4.56 -32.66 3.00
CA GLY A 187 3.15 -32.68 2.59
C GLY A 187 2.16 -32.84 3.76
N ALA A 188 2.59 -32.67 5.02
CA ALA A 188 1.67 -32.71 6.16
C ALA A 188 0.92 -31.39 6.37
N VAL A 189 1.56 -30.25 6.04
CA VAL A 189 0.99 -28.92 6.20
C VAL A 189 1.26 -28.12 4.93
N TYR A 190 0.24 -27.42 4.46
CA TYR A 190 0.31 -26.54 3.30
C TYR A 190 -0.02 -25.11 3.74
N ARG A 191 0.49 -24.14 2.98
CA ARG A 191 -0.04 -22.79 2.96
C ARG A 191 -0.63 -22.51 1.59
N SER A 192 -1.59 -21.60 1.54
CA SER A 192 -2.23 -21.15 0.31
C SER A 192 -2.74 -19.73 0.44
N SER A 193 -3.22 -19.18 -0.66
CA SER A 193 -4.21 -18.11 -0.64
C SER A 193 -5.49 -18.61 0.03
N SER A 194 -6.38 -17.68 0.39
CA SER A 194 -7.64 -18.01 1.04
C SER A 194 -8.50 -18.96 0.18
N PRO A 195 -8.99 -20.09 0.73
CA PRO A 195 -9.97 -20.95 0.05
C PRO A 195 -11.41 -20.39 0.11
N ILE A 196 -11.65 -19.30 0.83
CA ILE A 196 -12.98 -18.70 1.06
C ILE A 196 -13.12 -17.37 0.31
N ASN A 197 -12.30 -16.38 0.67
CA ASN A 197 -12.23 -15.07 0.01
C ASN A 197 -11.74 -15.19 -1.44
N ASN A 198 -12.61 -14.88 -2.41
CA ASN A 198 -12.28 -14.94 -3.85
C ASN A 198 -12.00 -13.57 -4.49
N LYS A 199 -11.67 -12.52 -3.71
CA LYS A 199 -11.38 -11.18 -4.25
C LYS A 199 -10.34 -11.18 -5.38
N HIS A 200 -9.39 -12.11 -5.33
CA HIS A 200 -8.31 -12.24 -6.29
C HIS A 200 -8.46 -13.44 -7.24
N ASN A 201 -9.65 -14.03 -7.36
CA ASN A 201 -9.94 -15.18 -8.23
C ASN A 201 -9.16 -16.47 -7.90
N ARG A 202 -8.53 -16.56 -6.72
CA ARG A 202 -7.70 -17.71 -6.33
C ARG A 202 -8.47 -18.83 -5.63
N ALA A 203 -9.61 -18.55 -4.98
CA ALA A 203 -10.26 -19.47 -4.07
C ALA A 203 -10.70 -20.81 -4.72
N PRO A 204 -11.29 -20.84 -5.94
CA PRO A 204 -11.61 -22.10 -6.62
C PRO A 204 -10.39 -22.98 -6.89
N TYR A 205 -9.25 -22.37 -7.24
CA TYR A 205 -8.00 -23.11 -7.48
C TYR A 205 -7.46 -23.70 -6.18
N VAL A 206 -7.54 -22.96 -5.07
CA VAL A 206 -7.18 -23.48 -3.74
C VAL A 206 -8.09 -24.67 -3.38
N ASN A 207 -9.40 -24.56 -3.58
CA ASN A 207 -10.36 -25.64 -3.29
C ASN A 207 -10.03 -26.93 -4.07
N LYS A 208 -9.76 -26.82 -5.36
CA LYS A 208 -9.35 -27.93 -6.21
C LYS A 208 -8.04 -28.57 -5.74
N LEU A 209 -7.03 -27.76 -5.40
CA LEU A 209 -5.73 -28.25 -4.94
C LEU A 209 -5.80 -28.91 -3.56
N MET A 210 -6.63 -28.38 -2.67
CA MET A 210 -6.91 -28.98 -1.36
C MET A 210 -7.50 -30.39 -1.52
N GLU A 211 -8.47 -30.55 -2.42
CA GLU A 211 -9.08 -31.85 -2.69
C GLU A 211 -8.05 -32.85 -3.26
N GLN A 212 -7.24 -32.42 -4.24
CA GLN A 212 -6.21 -33.24 -4.85
C GLN A 212 -5.10 -33.66 -3.86
N ALA A 213 -4.71 -32.75 -2.96
CA ALA A 213 -3.71 -33.02 -1.93
C ALA A 213 -4.27 -33.82 -0.75
N GLY A 214 -5.59 -34.06 -0.70
CA GLY A 214 -6.25 -34.76 0.40
C GLY A 214 -6.19 -33.97 1.71
N ILE A 215 -6.31 -32.65 1.65
CA ILE A 215 -6.33 -31.80 2.84
C ILE A 215 -7.54 -32.16 3.69
N THR A 216 -7.28 -32.48 4.95
CA THR A 216 -8.33 -32.96 5.85
C THR A 216 -8.84 -31.92 6.83
N PHE A 217 -8.18 -30.77 6.91
CA PHE A 217 -8.50 -29.73 7.87
C PHE A 217 -7.96 -28.39 7.39
N VAL A 218 -8.71 -27.31 7.60
CA VAL A 218 -8.29 -25.94 7.29
C VAL A 218 -8.27 -25.14 8.58
N LEU A 219 -7.13 -24.52 8.86
CA LEU A 219 -7.01 -23.48 9.86
C LEU A 219 -7.02 -22.15 9.13
N ASP A 220 -8.16 -21.48 9.13
CA ASP A 220 -8.28 -20.15 8.57
C ASP A 220 -7.81 -19.11 9.57
N LEU A 221 -6.90 -18.24 9.13
CA LEU A 221 -6.27 -17.25 9.98
C LEU A 221 -6.97 -15.89 9.94
N SER A 222 -7.85 -15.65 8.97
CA SER A 222 -8.30 -14.29 8.62
C SER A 222 -9.72 -14.00 9.07
N HIS A 223 -10.63 -14.95 8.83
CA HIS A 223 -12.05 -14.82 9.11
C HIS A 223 -12.35 -15.11 10.57
N LYS A 224 -13.41 -14.46 11.09
CA LYS A 224 -14.07 -14.93 12.30
C LYS A 224 -14.99 -16.08 11.98
N ALA A 225 -15.29 -16.90 12.99
CA ALA A 225 -16.09 -18.11 12.81
C ALA A 225 -17.52 -17.81 12.28
N ASP A 226 -18.09 -16.67 12.63
CA ASP A 226 -19.41 -16.21 12.20
C ASP A 226 -19.44 -15.64 10.77
N GLU A 227 -18.28 -15.34 10.17
CA GLU A 227 -18.17 -14.75 8.82
C GLU A 227 -18.02 -15.82 7.72
N ILE A 228 -17.53 -17.02 8.06
CA ILE A 228 -17.17 -18.06 7.09
C ILE A 228 -18.35 -18.46 6.19
N GLU A 229 -19.50 -18.79 6.79
CA GLU A 229 -20.64 -19.33 6.03
C GLU A 229 -21.20 -18.29 5.05
N GLU A 230 -21.33 -17.05 5.50
CA GLU A 230 -21.79 -15.94 4.67
C GLU A 230 -20.82 -15.70 3.50
N GLU A 231 -19.52 -15.70 3.76
CA GLU A 231 -18.53 -15.43 2.72
C GLU A 231 -18.45 -16.55 1.69
N ILE A 232 -18.55 -17.82 2.11
CA ILE A 232 -18.67 -18.96 1.18
C ILE A 232 -19.91 -18.79 0.30
N ALA A 233 -21.07 -18.48 0.90
CA ALA A 233 -22.33 -18.31 0.16
C ALA A 233 -22.24 -17.16 -0.84
N LYS A 234 -21.72 -16.01 -0.43
CA LYS A 234 -21.52 -14.82 -1.28
C LYS A 234 -20.63 -15.12 -2.48
N ASN A 235 -19.45 -15.69 -2.26
CA ASN A 235 -18.52 -15.98 -3.36
C ASN A 235 -19.07 -17.08 -4.29
N SER A 236 -19.81 -18.06 -3.75
CA SER A 236 -20.48 -19.08 -4.56
C SER A 236 -21.56 -18.49 -5.47
N GLN A 237 -22.35 -17.53 -4.95
CA GLN A 237 -23.34 -16.79 -5.77
C GLN A 237 -22.68 -15.95 -6.87
N GLN A 238 -21.43 -15.52 -6.67
CA GLN A 238 -20.61 -14.84 -7.67
C GLN A 238 -19.95 -15.80 -8.68
N GLY A 239 -20.21 -17.10 -8.58
CA GLY A 239 -19.75 -18.12 -9.53
C GLY A 239 -18.44 -18.81 -9.15
N ALA A 240 -17.89 -18.56 -7.95
CA ALA A 240 -16.73 -19.29 -7.46
C ALA A 240 -17.12 -20.71 -7.03
N ASP A 241 -16.43 -21.74 -7.54
CA ASP A 241 -16.63 -23.10 -7.05
C ASP A 241 -15.90 -23.30 -5.71
N LEU A 242 -16.66 -23.14 -4.62
CA LEU A 242 -16.21 -23.32 -3.24
C LEU A 242 -16.81 -24.58 -2.60
N SER A 243 -17.28 -25.54 -3.41
CA SER A 243 -18.01 -26.71 -2.93
C SER A 243 -17.20 -27.55 -1.95
N HIS A 244 -15.87 -27.61 -2.13
CA HIS A 244 -15.00 -28.41 -1.28
C HIS A 244 -14.85 -27.81 0.13
N ILE A 245 -14.53 -26.52 0.25
CA ILE A 245 -14.44 -25.85 1.55
C ILE A 245 -15.80 -25.78 2.25
N ALA A 246 -16.89 -25.59 1.50
CA ALA A 246 -18.25 -25.63 2.03
C ALA A 246 -18.56 -26.99 2.67
N ARG A 247 -18.21 -28.09 2.01
CA ARG A 247 -18.32 -29.45 2.59
C ARG A 247 -17.47 -29.57 3.86
N MET A 248 -16.20 -29.16 3.81
CA MET A 248 -15.31 -29.24 4.98
C MET A 248 -15.84 -28.44 6.17
N GLN A 249 -16.42 -27.26 5.92
CA GLN A 249 -17.04 -26.43 6.96
C GLN A 249 -18.24 -27.17 7.59
N SER A 250 -19.12 -27.76 6.78
CA SER A 250 -20.28 -28.52 7.27
C SER A 250 -19.89 -29.78 8.06
N GLU A 251 -18.70 -30.33 7.80
CA GLU A 251 -18.11 -31.46 8.51
C GLU A 251 -17.36 -31.05 9.79
N GLY A 252 -17.29 -29.76 10.12
CA GLY A 252 -16.54 -29.24 11.28
C GLY A 252 -15.02 -29.34 11.11
N ARG A 253 -14.52 -29.19 9.87
CA ARG A 253 -13.09 -29.34 9.51
C ARG A 253 -12.45 -28.02 9.09
N VAL A 254 -13.07 -26.91 9.44
CA VAL A 254 -12.59 -25.55 9.20
C VAL A 254 -12.68 -24.80 10.53
N ASP A 255 -11.53 -24.44 11.10
CA ASP A 255 -11.47 -23.57 12.27
C ASP A 255 -11.01 -22.17 11.85
N ALA A 256 -11.67 -21.15 12.39
CA ALA A 256 -11.34 -19.75 12.16
C ALA A 256 -10.66 -19.16 13.40
N VAL A 257 -9.47 -18.60 13.22
CA VAL A 257 -8.74 -17.91 14.29
C VAL A 257 -9.15 -16.44 14.38
N GLY A 258 -9.51 -15.81 13.25
CA GLY A 258 -9.85 -14.39 13.19
C GLY A 258 -8.73 -13.49 13.68
N LEU A 259 -7.49 -13.72 13.20
CA LEU A 259 -6.35 -12.90 13.62
C LEU A 259 -6.57 -11.44 13.20
N SER A 260 -6.42 -10.56 14.18
CA SER A 260 -6.34 -9.13 13.90
C SER A 260 -5.02 -8.81 13.21
N VAL A 261 -5.06 -7.89 12.26
CA VAL A 261 -3.86 -7.30 11.68
C VAL A 261 -3.07 -6.48 12.72
N ASN A 262 -3.71 -6.05 13.80
CA ASN A 262 -3.07 -5.41 14.95
C ASN A 262 -2.59 -6.47 15.97
N TYR A 263 -1.40 -7.02 15.71
CA TYR A 263 -0.72 -7.97 16.61
C TYR A 263 -0.23 -7.34 17.92
N LEU A 264 -0.35 -6.01 18.07
CA LEU A 264 -0.02 -5.29 19.31
C LEU A 264 -1.24 -5.08 20.21
N SER A 265 -2.43 -5.49 19.78
CA SER A 265 -3.66 -5.34 20.56
C SER A 265 -3.68 -6.26 21.80
N GLN A 266 -4.47 -5.88 22.82
CA GLN A 266 -4.59 -6.64 24.08
C GLN A 266 -4.80 -8.16 23.93
N PRO A 267 -5.61 -8.66 22.96
CA PRO A 267 -5.76 -10.09 22.76
C PRO A 267 -4.46 -10.86 22.47
N PHE A 268 -3.40 -10.17 22.05
CA PHE A 268 -2.08 -10.75 21.73
C PHE A 268 -0.97 -10.36 22.73
N ALA A 269 -1.29 -9.56 23.77
CA ALA A 269 -0.33 -9.03 24.74
C ALA A 269 -0.06 -9.98 25.92
#